data_AF-A0A6B2T3F0-F1
#
_entry.id   AF-A0A6B2T3F0-F1
#
_cell.length_a   1.000
_cell.length_b   1.000
_cell.length_c   1.000
_cell.angle_alpha   90.00
_cell.angle_beta   90.00
_cell.angle_gamma   90.00
#
_symmetry.space_group_name_H-M   'P 1'
#
loop_
_entity.id
_entity.type
_entity.pdbx_description
1 polymer ?
#
loop_
_entity_poly.entity_id
_entity_poly.type
_entity_poly.pdbx_seq_one_letter_code
_entity_poly.pdbx_strand_id
1 'polypeptide(L)'
;MATLVSDDGAGGRRHRQVQRGLTRFLVRDMRALRRLIRPQDLEGTVPDWIEAVRALVAQYGNASAAAAADFYDAERVAARVTGRFTVPLLDPPPDDKVDNSLRWATKDLWPRDPDDPSTTDAQLQPLDKRLDAAEKKAEAVVQKLVTDQGRGTVQGAVQRDRMAVGYARAAALGACAFCRMLATRGMTYKQDTAGFRAHDGCNCGVIPVFAGQRFELSEHAQEWDRLYREYAAPYPGDQLRRFRRAIAEHG
;
A
#
# COMPACT_ATOMS: atom_id res chain seq x y z
N MET A 1 30.77 0.55 15.90
CA MET A 1 29.48 0.55 16.61
C MET A 1 28.36 0.41 15.59
N ALA A 2 27.36 -0.42 15.87
CA ALA A 2 26.22 -0.56 14.98
C ALA A 2 25.40 0.74 14.96
N THR A 3 24.91 1.15 13.78
CA THR A 3 23.99 2.29 13.68
C THR A 3 22.56 1.83 13.96
N LEU A 4 21.71 2.71 14.49
CA LEU A 4 20.32 2.38 14.78
C LEU A 4 19.42 2.73 13.58
N VAL A 5 18.40 1.91 13.34
CA VAL A 5 17.34 2.15 12.37
C VAL A 5 15.99 1.76 12.98
N SER A 6 14.93 2.50 12.67
CA SER A 6 13.58 2.25 13.20
C SER A 6 12.52 2.47 12.14
N ASP A 7 11.35 1.88 12.32
CA ASP A 7 10.17 2.06 11.48
C ASP A 7 9.56 3.47 11.52
N ASP A 8 10.00 4.31 12.46
CA ASP A 8 9.70 5.74 12.47
C ASP A 8 10.85 6.65 12.02
N GLY A 9 11.99 6.11 11.56
CA GLY A 9 13.18 6.90 11.25
C GLY A 9 12.92 8.08 10.29
N ALA A 10 13.75 9.12 10.37
CA ALA A 10 13.52 10.37 9.63
C ALA A 10 13.40 10.17 8.10
N GLY A 11 14.21 9.28 7.51
CA GLY A 11 14.10 8.92 6.10
C GLY A 11 12.79 8.19 5.78
N GLY A 12 12.40 7.21 6.60
CA GLY A 12 11.11 6.53 6.49
C GLY A 12 9.90 7.48 6.58
N ARG A 13 9.94 8.48 7.49
CA ARG A 13 8.90 9.52 7.59
C ARG A 13 8.84 10.39 6.34
N ARG A 14 9.98 10.85 5.83
CA ARG A 14 10.04 11.64 4.58
C ARG A 14 9.52 10.84 3.39
N HIS A 15 9.97 9.60 3.23
CA HIS A 15 9.50 8.72 2.15
C HIS A 15 7.98 8.50 2.24
N ARG A 16 7.43 8.26 3.44
CA ARG A 16 5.98 8.17 3.65
C ARG A 16 5.25 9.45 3.27
N GLN A 17 5.79 10.63 3.57
CA GLN A 17 5.19 11.91 3.17
C GLN A 17 5.19 12.07 1.64
N VAL A 18 6.28 11.71 0.96
CA VAL A 18 6.36 11.72 -0.51
C VAL A 18 5.30 10.79 -1.12
N GLN A 19 5.21 9.55 -0.63
CA GLN A 19 4.21 8.57 -1.09
C GLN A 19 2.76 9.09 -0.90
N ARG A 20 2.48 9.75 0.24
CA ARG A 20 1.18 10.41 0.49
C ARG A 20 0.92 11.61 -0.43
N GLY A 21 1.95 12.37 -0.77
CA GLY A 21 1.85 13.47 -1.72
C GLY A 21 1.48 12.97 -3.12
N LEU A 22 2.17 11.92 -3.59
CA LEU A 22 1.89 11.27 -4.87
C LEU A 22 0.46 10.73 -4.94
N THR A 23 0.00 10.02 -3.91
CA THR A 23 -1.38 9.49 -3.89
C THR A 23 -2.43 10.59 -3.82
N ARG A 24 -2.15 11.72 -3.15
CA ARG A 24 -3.05 12.89 -3.15
C ARG A 24 -3.19 13.50 -4.54
N PHE A 25 -2.09 13.65 -5.29
CA PHE A 25 -2.14 14.17 -6.65
C PHE A 25 -2.82 13.19 -7.62
N LEU A 26 -2.51 11.90 -7.51
CA LEU A 26 -3.20 10.83 -8.24
C LEU A 26 -4.73 10.89 -8.07
N VAL A 27 -5.21 10.97 -6.83
CA VAL A 27 -6.65 11.05 -6.54
C VAL A 27 -7.27 12.31 -7.11
N ARG A 28 -6.60 13.47 -6.97
CA ARG A 28 -7.08 14.73 -7.55
C ARG A 28 -7.26 14.59 -9.07
N ASP A 29 -6.26 14.04 -9.76
CA ASP A 29 -6.28 13.93 -11.21
C ASP A 29 -7.29 12.89 -11.69
N MET A 30 -7.41 11.76 -10.97
CA MET A 30 -8.42 10.73 -11.23
C MET A 30 -9.85 11.28 -11.06
N ARG A 31 -10.12 12.07 -10.02
CA ARG A 31 -11.42 12.74 -9.82
C ARG A 31 -11.75 13.66 -10.99
N ALA A 32 -10.76 14.35 -11.55
CA ALA A 32 -10.98 15.20 -12.73
C ALA A 32 -11.41 14.39 -13.98
N LEU A 33 -11.05 13.10 -14.05
CA LEU A 33 -11.49 12.18 -15.11
C LEU A 33 -12.94 11.71 -14.94
N ARG A 34 -13.59 11.94 -13.79
CA ARG A 34 -15.00 11.57 -13.56
C ARG A 34 -15.95 12.06 -14.65
N ARG A 35 -15.61 13.18 -15.29
CA ARG A 35 -16.33 13.77 -16.44
C ARG A 35 -16.43 12.87 -17.67
N LEU A 36 -15.57 11.86 -17.79
CA LEU A 36 -15.59 10.91 -18.91
C LEU A 36 -16.79 9.97 -18.80
N ILE A 37 -17.18 9.57 -17.58
CA ILE A 37 -18.30 8.66 -17.35
C ILE A 37 -19.62 9.41 -17.54
N ARG A 38 -20.34 9.07 -18.62
CA ARG A 38 -21.68 9.59 -18.93
C ARG A 38 -22.76 8.65 -18.39
N PRO A 39 -23.64 9.09 -17.46
CA PRO A 39 -24.68 8.24 -16.88
C PRO A 39 -25.60 7.56 -17.89
N GLN A 40 -25.85 8.20 -19.03
CA GLN A 40 -26.69 7.69 -20.12
C GLN A 40 -25.99 6.66 -21.03
N ASP A 41 -24.67 6.47 -20.88
CA ASP A 41 -23.84 5.63 -21.75
C ASP A 41 -22.67 5.05 -20.94
N LEU A 42 -22.98 4.25 -19.92
CA LEU A 42 -21.97 3.66 -19.04
C LEU A 42 -21.12 2.63 -19.79
N GLU A 43 -21.72 1.83 -20.67
CA GLU A 43 -21.04 0.78 -21.43
C GLU A 43 -19.96 1.36 -22.35
N GLY A 44 -20.22 2.47 -23.03
CA GLY A 44 -19.24 3.15 -23.87
C GLY A 44 -18.20 3.94 -23.07
N THR A 45 -18.57 4.55 -21.95
CA THR A 45 -17.70 5.56 -21.29
C THR A 45 -16.87 5.09 -20.11
N VAL A 46 -17.30 4.04 -19.39
CA VAL A 46 -16.50 3.50 -18.29
C VAL A 46 -15.20 2.86 -18.80
N PRO A 47 -15.16 2.12 -19.93
CA PRO A 47 -13.90 1.64 -20.51
C PRO A 47 -12.91 2.77 -20.84
N ASP A 48 -13.37 3.86 -21.47
CA ASP A 48 -12.53 5.04 -21.77
C ASP A 48 -11.99 5.67 -20.49
N TRP A 49 -12.81 5.73 -19.44
CA TRP A 49 -12.37 6.19 -18.13
C TRP A 49 -11.32 5.27 -17.50
N ILE A 50 -11.49 3.94 -17.60
CA ILE A 50 -10.51 2.95 -17.12
C ILE A 50 -9.16 3.15 -17.82
N GLU A 51 -9.17 3.30 -19.15
CA GLU A 51 -7.96 3.56 -19.93
C GLU A 51 -7.25 4.85 -19.50
N ALA A 52 -8.00 5.93 -19.29
CA ALA A 52 -7.44 7.19 -18.82
C ALA A 52 -6.85 7.07 -17.40
N VAL A 53 -7.51 6.34 -16.49
CA VAL A 53 -7.00 6.08 -15.14
C VAL A 53 -5.76 5.19 -15.17
N ARG A 54 -5.68 4.22 -16.08
CA ARG A 54 -4.49 3.37 -16.28
C ARG A 54 -3.25 4.19 -16.61
N ALA A 55 -3.37 5.19 -17.48
CA ALA A 55 -2.28 6.12 -17.77
C ALA A 55 -1.80 6.87 -16.52
N LEU A 56 -2.72 7.33 -15.65
CA LEU A 56 -2.36 7.93 -14.37
C LEU A 56 -1.65 6.94 -13.44
N VAL A 57 -2.13 5.70 -13.34
CA VAL A 57 -1.50 4.65 -12.52
C VAL A 57 -0.08 4.37 -12.98
N ALA A 58 0.16 4.30 -14.29
CA ALA A 58 1.51 4.12 -14.83
C ALA A 58 2.42 5.31 -14.48
N GLN A 59 1.96 6.54 -14.73
CA GLN A 59 2.73 7.76 -14.45
C GLN A 59 3.09 7.89 -12.96
N TYR A 60 2.09 7.82 -12.08
CA TYR A 60 2.30 7.96 -10.64
C TYR A 60 3.02 6.74 -10.04
N GLY A 61 2.83 5.55 -10.61
CA GLY A 61 3.57 4.33 -10.26
C GLY A 61 5.07 4.48 -10.51
N ASN A 62 5.45 5.01 -11.68
CA ASN A 62 6.86 5.30 -11.99
C ASN A 62 7.46 6.35 -11.05
N ALA A 63 6.71 7.41 -10.74
CA ALA A 63 7.15 8.42 -9.77
C ALA A 63 7.33 7.83 -8.35
N SER A 64 6.43 6.91 -7.96
CA SER A 64 6.51 6.19 -6.68
C SER A 64 7.74 5.29 -6.61
N ALA A 65 8.05 4.55 -7.69
CA ALA A 65 9.24 3.71 -7.79
C ALA A 65 10.54 4.55 -7.76
N ALA A 66 10.60 5.64 -8.51
CA ALA A 66 11.76 6.54 -8.51
C ALA A 66 12.01 7.15 -7.12
N ALA A 67 10.97 7.67 -6.46
CA ALA A 67 11.08 8.21 -5.10
C ALA A 67 11.48 7.14 -4.06
N ALA A 68 11.14 5.87 -4.31
CA ALA A 68 11.56 4.75 -3.48
C ALA A 68 13.03 4.37 -3.71
N ALA A 69 13.52 4.50 -4.95
CA ALA A 69 14.95 4.32 -5.26
C ALA A 69 15.81 5.38 -4.57
N ASP A 70 15.43 6.66 -4.68
CA ASP A 70 16.11 7.76 -3.98
C ASP A 70 16.12 7.54 -2.46
N PHE A 71 15.00 7.08 -1.91
CA PHE A 71 14.89 6.73 -0.49
C PHE A 71 15.85 5.60 -0.12
N TYR A 72 15.90 4.52 -0.90
CA TYR A 72 16.79 3.39 -0.64
C TYR A 72 18.26 3.81 -0.68
N ASP A 73 18.66 4.60 -1.67
CA ASP A 73 20.03 5.12 -1.77
C ASP A 73 20.38 6.01 -0.58
N ALA A 74 19.46 6.86 -0.14
CA ALA A 74 19.64 7.69 1.05
C ALA A 74 19.80 6.85 2.33
N GLU A 75 19.00 5.78 2.50
CA GLU A 75 19.13 4.87 3.65
C GLU A 75 20.46 4.09 3.61
N ARG A 76 20.91 3.71 2.41
CA ARG A 76 22.19 3.03 2.21
C ARG A 76 23.37 3.93 2.61
N VAL A 77 23.31 5.22 2.25
CA VAL A 77 24.27 6.24 2.70
C VAL A 77 24.21 6.45 4.22
N ALA A 78 23.00 6.57 4.79
CA ALA A 78 22.81 6.73 6.23
C ALA A 78 23.36 5.54 7.03
N ALA A 79 23.24 4.33 6.48
CA ALA A 79 23.80 3.10 7.03
C ALA A 79 25.34 2.99 6.86
N ARG A 80 25.98 3.95 6.18
CA ARG A 80 27.43 3.97 5.87
C ARG A 80 27.88 2.75 5.09
N VAL A 81 27.01 2.22 4.25
CA VAL A 81 27.31 1.05 3.41
C VAL A 81 28.26 1.47 2.29
N THR A 82 29.35 0.72 2.14
CA THR A 82 30.33 0.92 1.06
C THR A 82 29.97 0.14 -0.20
N GLY A 83 30.63 0.48 -1.32
CA GLY A 83 30.44 -0.19 -2.61
C GLY A 83 29.26 0.36 -3.40
N ARG A 84 29.23 0.04 -4.70
CA ARG A 84 28.20 0.50 -5.63
C ARG A 84 27.03 -0.48 -5.67
N PHE A 85 25.83 0.06 -5.73
CA PHE A 85 24.59 -0.67 -5.97
C PHE A 85 23.67 0.26 -6.76
N THR A 86 22.92 -0.29 -7.71
CA THR A 86 21.90 0.47 -8.46
C THR A 86 20.55 -0.12 -8.10
N VAL A 87 19.66 0.73 -7.60
CA VAL A 87 18.31 0.30 -7.24
C VAL A 87 17.57 -0.11 -8.52
N PRO A 88 17.08 -1.35 -8.61
CA PRO A 88 16.27 -1.80 -9.72
C PRO A 88 14.89 -1.15 -9.64
N LEU A 89 14.55 -0.32 -10.63
CA LEU A 89 13.19 0.19 -10.76
C LEU A 89 12.26 -0.94 -11.21
N LEU A 90 11.04 -0.93 -10.70
CA LEU A 90 9.99 -1.82 -11.17
C LEU A 90 9.33 -1.23 -12.41
N ASP A 91 8.90 -2.13 -13.30
CA ASP A 91 7.95 -1.77 -14.35
C ASP A 91 6.62 -1.31 -13.73
N PRO A 92 5.87 -0.41 -14.39
CA PRO A 92 4.56 0.00 -13.94
C PRO A 92 3.63 -1.21 -13.76
N PRO A 93 2.55 -1.09 -12.95
CA PRO A 93 1.62 -2.19 -12.76
C PRO A 93 1.10 -2.70 -14.11
N PRO A 94 1.09 -4.03 -14.36
CA PRO A 94 0.58 -4.57 -15.62
C PRO A 94 -0.85 -4.10 -15.92
N ASP A 95 -1.11 -3.76 -17.18
CA ASP A 95 -2.38 -3.18 -17.61
C ASP A 95 -3.58 -4.06 -17.24
N ASP A 96 -3.47 -5.38 -17.42
CA ASP A 96 -4.50 -6.36 -17.06
C ASP A 96 -4.83 -6.33 -15.56
N LYS A 97 -3.82 -6.15 -14.71
CA LYS A 97 -4.01 -6.00 -13.26
C LYS A 97 -4.72 -4.70 -12.92
N VAL A 98 -4.38 -3.59 -13.59
CA VAL A 98 -5.03 -2.29 -13.38
C VAL A 98 -6.50 -2.38 -13.82
N ASP A 99 -6.74 -2.89 -15.03
CA ASP A 99 -8.06 -3.04 -15.62
C ASP A 99 -8.97 -3.94 -14.77
N ASN A 100 -8.47 -5.09 -14.33
CA ASN A 100 -9.23 -6.00 -13.45
C ASN A 100 -9.61 -5.33 -12.12
N SER A 101 -8.70 -4.54 -11.54
CA SER A 101 -8.96 -3.85 -10.28
C SER A 101 -9.99 -2.72 -10.44
N LEU A 102 -9.93 -1.98 -11.55
CA LEU A 102 -10.89 -0.92 -11.87
C LEU A 102 -12.27 -1.48 -12.26
N ARG A 103 -12.33 -2.58 -13.03
CA ARG A 103 -13.57 -3.31 -13.32
C ARG A 103 -14.25 -3.82 -12.05
N TRP A 104 -13.47 -4.31 -11.09
CA TRP A 104 -14.01 -4.66 -9.77
C TRP A 104 -14.56 -3.43 -9.03
N ALA A 105 -13.86 -2.29 -9.08
CA ALA A 105 -14.30 -1.06 -8.43
C ALA A 105 -15.61 -0.51 -9.03
N THR A 106 -15.81 -0.64 -10.35
CA THR A 106 -16.97 -0.14 -11.08
C THR A 106 -18.08 -1.17 -11.30
N LYS A 107 -17.92 -2.41 -10.80
CA LYS A 107 -18.84 -3.53 -11.06
C LYS A 107 -20.31 -3.24 -10.72
N ASP A 108 -20.55 -2.34 -9.77
CA ASP A 108 -21.90 -2.01 -9.29
C ASP A 108 -22.57 -0.90 -10.14
N LEU A 109 -21.88 -0.31 -11.12
CA LEU A 109 -22.47 0.68 -12.03
C LEU A 109 -23.44 0.07 -13.04
N TRP A 110 -23.23 -1.20 -13.37
CA TRP A 110 -24.01 -1.91 -14.38
C TRP A 110 -25.45 -2.15 -13.91
N PRO A 111 -26.47 -1.85 -14.74
CA PRO A 111 -27.84 -2.21 -14.45
C PRO A 111 -27.98 -3.72 -14.15
N ARG A 112 -28.82 -4.06 -13.18
CA ARG A 112 -29.18 -5.43 -12.83
C ARG A 112 -30.68 -5.52 -12.63
N ASP A 113 -31.21 -6.71 -12.90
CA ASP A 113 -32.59 -7.04 -12.60
C ASP A 113 -32.79 -7.02 -11.06
N PRO A 114 -33.71 -6.19 -10.54
CA PRO A 114 -34.01 -6.16 -9.11
C PRO A 114 -34.51 -7.49 -8.54
N ASP A 115 -35.13 -8.33 -9.36
CA ASP A 115 -35.69 -9.61 -8.96
C ASP A 115 -34.67 -10.77 -9.05
N ASP A 116 -33.48 -10.52 -9.63
CA ASP A 116 -32.39 -11.49 -9.65
C ASP A 116 -31.81 -11.66 -8.23
N PRO A 117 -31.82 -12.87 -7.65
CA PRO A 117 -31.32 -13.12 -6.29
C PRO A 117 -29.81 -12.89 -6.13
N SER A 118 -29.06 -12.72 -7.22
CA SER A 118 -27.64 -12.33 -7.21
C SER A 118 -27.41 -10.82 -7.15
N THR A 119 -28.47 -10.01 -7.28
CA THR A 119 -28.38 -8.55 -7.20
C THR A 119 -28.15 -8.12 -5.75
N THR A 120 -27.05 -7.39 -5.53
CA THR A 120 -26.68 -6.91 -4.20
C THR A 120 -27.39 -5.61 -3.84
N ASP A 121 -27.57 -5.34 -2.54
CA ASP A 121 -28.13 -4.08 -2.03
C ASP A 121 -27.42 -2.82 -2.60
N ALA A 122 -26.12 -2.94 -2.85
CA ALA A 122 -25.31 -1.86 -3.43
C ALA A 122 -25.71 -1.56 -4.89
N GLN A 123 -26.11 -2.58 -5.67
CA GLN A 123 -26.53 -2.43 -7.07
C GLN A 123 -27.94 -1.87 -7.20
N LEU A 124 -28.78 -2.05 -6.17
CA LEU A 124 -30.13 -1.47 -6.10
C LEU A 124 -30.13 0.02 -5.74
N GLN A 125 -29.00 0.56 -5.27
CA GLN A 125 -28.92 1.97 -4.91
C GLN A 125 -29.11 2.90 -6.13
N PRO A 126 -29.58 4.14 -5.90
CA PRO A 126 -29.59 5.18 -6.92
C PRO A 126 -28.22 5.34 -7.60
N LEU A 127 -28.23 5.67 -8.89
CA LEU A 127 -27.01 5.70 -9.71
C LEU A 127 -25.95 6.66 -9.15
N ASP A 128 -26.34 7.82 -8.62
CA ASP A 128 -25.43 8.75 -7.94
C ASP A 128 -24.68 8.10 -6.77
N LYS A 129 -25.38 7.32 -5.93
CA LYS A 129 -24.76 6.57 -4.82
C LYS A 129 -23.80 5.49 -5.31
N ARG A 130 -24.16 4.81 -6.41
CA ARG A 130 -23.30 3.79 -7.02
C ARG A 130 -22.04 4.42 -7.63
N LEU A 131 -22.17 5.60 -8.24
CA LEU A 131 -21.03 6.37 -8.75
C LEU A 131 -20.10 6.84 -7.63
N ASP A 132 -20.64 7.37 -6.53
CA ASP A 132 -19.85 7.75 -5.35
C ASP A 132 -19.09 6.55 -4.76
N ALA A 133 -19.75 5.38 -4.69
CA ALA A 133 -19.15 4.16 -4.19
C ALA A 133 -18.05 3.64 -5.13
N ALA A 134 -18.29 3.67 -6.45
CA ALA A 134 -17.31 3.27 -7.46
C ALA A 134 -16.07 4.16 -7.43
N GLU A 135 -16.25 5.49 -7.31
CA GLU A 135 -15.15 6.44 -7.20
C GLU A 135 -14.30 6.14 -5.95
N LYS A 136 -14.92 5.97 -4.77
CA LYS A 136 -14.20 5.63 -3.53
C LYS A 136 -13.42 4.31 -3.64
N LYS A 137 -14.02 3.28 -4.22
CA LYS A 137 -13.35 1.98 -4.45
C LYS A 137 -12.16 2.14 -5.38
N ALA A 138 -12.36 2.84 -6.49
CA ALA A 138 -11.32 3.04 -7.48
C ALA A 138 -10.16 3.90 -6.92
N GLU A 139 -10.45 4.94 -6.13
CA GLU A 139 -9.44 5.72 -5.42
C GLU A 139 -8.57 4.81 -4.54
N ALA A 140 -9.20 3.95 -3.73
CA ALA A 140 -8.47 3.06 -2.83
C ALA A 140 -7.59 2.04 -3.59
N VAL A 141 -8.09 1.53 -4.71
CA VAL A 141 -7.37 0.62 -5.63
C VAL A 141 -6.16 1.31 -6.27
N VAL A 142 -6.34 2.48 -6.89
CA VAL A 142 -5.23 3.16 -7.61
C VAL A 142 -4.16 3.63 -6.64
N GLN A 143 -4.55 4.11 -5.45
CA GLN A 143 -3.60 4.45 -4.39
C GLN A 143 -2.73 3.24 -4.02
N LYS A 144 -3.35 2.06 -3.87
CA LYS A 144 -2.61 0.82 -3.58
C LYS A 144 -1.68 0.46 -4.72
N LEU A 145 -2.16 0.42 -5.97
CA LEU A 145 -1.35 0.07 -7.14
C LEU A 145 -0.10 0.95 -7.25
N VAL A 146 -0.24 2.25 -7.02
CA VAL A 146 0.88 3.22 -7.03
C VAL A 146 1.79 3.08 -5.80
N THR A 147 1.24 2.90 -4.60
CA THR A 147 2.07 2.75 -3.40
C THR A 147 2.84 1.43 -3.40
N ASP A 148 2.27 0.37 -3.99
CA ASP A 148 2.91 -0.93 -4.13
C ASP A 148 4.14 -0.87 -5.07
N GLN A 149 4.20 0.08 -6.02
CA GLN A 149 5.39 0.29 -6.83
C GLN A 149 6.59 0.76 -5.99
N GLY A 150 6.39 1.72 -5.10
CA GLY A 150 7.44 2.16 -4.18
C GLY A 150 7.85 1.05 -3.19
N ARG A 151 6.87 0.35 -2.60
CA ARG A 151 7.14 -0.78 -1.70
C ARG A 151 7.94 -1.87 -2.40
N GLY A 152 7.50 -2.28 -3.58
CA GLY A 152 8.14 -3.31 -4.38
C GLY A 152 9.55 -2.93 -4.83
N THR A 153 9.80 -1.64 -5.11
CA THR A 153 11.13 -1.13 -5.44
C THR A 153 12.09 -1.32 -4.26
N VAL A 154 11.70 -0.91 -3.04
CA VAL A 154 12.52 -1.12 -1.83
C VAL A 154 12.73 -2.61 -1.58
N GLN A 155 11.70 -3.44 -1.71
CA GLN A 155 11.84 -4.89 -1.50
C GLN A 155 12.76 -5.54 -2.53
N GLY A 156 12.60 -5.21 -3.81
CA GLY A 156 13.44 -5.70 -4.89
C GLY A 156 14.89 -5.24 -4.74
N ALA A 157 15.12 -4.06 -4.14
CA ALA A 157 16.45 -3.59 -3.77
C ALA A 157 17.03 -4.42 -2.62
N VAL A 158 16.28 -4.61 -1.53
CA VAL A 158 16.70 -5.45 -0.37
C VAL A 158 17.07 -6.87 -0.78
N GLN A 159 16.32 -7.47 -1.70
CA GLN A 159 16.60 -8.81 -2.19
C GLN A 159 17.92 -8.90 -2.98
N ARG A 160 18.29 -7.85 -3.72
CA ARG A 160 19.45 -7.86 -4.64
C ARG A 160 20.71 -7.25 -4.03
N ASP A 161 20.61 -6.26 -3.16
CA ASP A 161 21.76 -5.64 -2.51
C ASP A 161 22.36 -6.60 -1.48
N ARG A 162 23.62 -7.00 -1.66
CA ARG A 162 24.34 -7.88 -0.71
C ARG A 162 24.49 -7.26 0.67
N MET A 163 24.47 -5.94 0.78
CA MET A 163 24.65 -5.22 2.04
C MET A 163 23.36 -5.03 2.83
N ALA A 164 22.19 -5.17 2.20
CA ALA A 164 20.95 -5.31 2.95
C ALA A 164 20.99 -6.63 3.76
N VAL A 165 20.33 -6.70 4.91
CA VAL A 165 20.14 -7.95 5.68
C VAL A 165 18.67 -8.30 5.83
N GLY A 166 17.79 -7.33 5.62
CA GLY A 166 16.35 -7.51 5.72
C GLY A 166 15.59 -6.21 5.50
N TYR A 167 14.31 -6.24 5.83
CA TYR A 167 13.46 -5.06 5.88
C TYR A 167 12.45 -5.16 7.01
N ALA A 168 11.97 -4.02 7.49
CA ALA A 168 10.85 -3.95 8.42
C ALA A 168 9.65 -3.26 7.76
N ARG A 169 8.44 -3.62 8.21
CA ARG A 169 7.23 -2.90 7.81
C ARG A 169 7.04 -1.70 8.72
N ALA A 170 6.86 -0.53 8.13
CA ALA A 170 6.59 0.71 8.85
C ALA A 170 5.15 1.17 8.65
N ALA A 171 4.28 0.87 9.60
CA ALA A 171 2.87 1.29 9.58
C ALA A 171 2.70 2.68 10.22
N ALA A 172 1.90 3.55 9.60
CA ALA A 172 1.52 4.81 10.23
C ALA A 172 0.54 4.56 11.40
N LEU A 173 0.43 5.51 12.33
CA LEU A 173 -0.55 5.46 13.43
C LEU A 173 -1.98 5.18 12.92
N GLY A 174 -2.42 5.82 11.83
CA GLY A 174 -3.73 5.57 11.22
C GLY A 174 -3.84 4.32 10.33
N ALA A 175 -2.84 3.43 10.31
CA ALA A 175 -2.91 2.20 9.52
C ALA A 175 -3.93 1.20 10.10
N CYS A 176 -4.45 0.30 9.27
CA CYS A 176 -5.38 -0.72 9.76
C CYS A 176 -4.70 -1.72 10.70
N ALA A 177 -5.51 -2.46 11.46
CA ALA A 177 -5.04 -3.51 12.37
C ALA A 177 -4.12 -4.54 11.70
N PHE A 178 -4.36 -4.92 10.43
CA PHE A 178 -3.49 -5.86 9.72
C PHE A 178 -2.10 -5.27 9.46
N CYS A 179 -2.01 -4.04 8.96
CA CYS A 179 -0.74 -3.37 8.71
C CYS A 179 0.01 -3.11 10.04
N ARG A 180 -0.69 -2.75 11.13
CA ARG A 180 -0.12 -2.62 12.48
C ARG A 180 0.42 -3.95 13.01
N MET A 181 -0.35 -5.04 12.90
CA MET A 181 0.04 -6.39 13.33
C MET A 181 1.29 -6.88 12.61
N LEU A 182 1.41 -6.59 11.31
CA LEU A 182 2.60 -6.98 10.56
C LEU A 182 3.83 -6.12 10.89
N ALA A 183 3.64 -4.88 11.38
CA ALA A 183 4.75 -4.02 11.80
C ALA A 183 5.42 -4.51 13.10
N THR A 184 4.68 -5.20 13.98
CA THR A 184 5.22 -5.74 15.25
C THR A 184 6.31 -6.80 15.05
N ARG A 185 6.38 -7.41 13.86
CA ARG A 185 7.40 -8.40 13.50
C ARG A 185 8.82 -7.81 13.46
N GLY A 186 8.95 -6.49 13.36
CA GLY A 186 10.23 -5.82 13.22
C GLY A 186 10.93 -6.17 11.91
N MET A 187 12.26 -6.35 11.97
CA MET A 187 13.05 -6.75 10.81
C MET A 187 12.78 -8.20 10.42
N THR A 188 12.37 -8.38 9.17
CA THR A 188 12.25 -9.68 8.46
C THR A 188 13.44 -9.87 7.53
N TYR A 189 13.89 -11.11 7.34
CA TYR A 189 15.06 -11.43 6.53
C TYR A 189 14.73 -11.48 5.04
N LYS A 190 15.74 -11.39 4.17
CA LYS A 190 15.55 -11.44 2.70
C LYS A 190 14.86 -12.70 2.19
N GLN A 191 15.11 -13.83 2.85
CA GLN A 191 14.58 -15.14 2.49
C GLN A 191 13.18 -15.39 3.04
N ASP A 192 12.62 -14.45 3.83
CA ASP A 192 11.24 -14.58 4.28
C ASP A 192 10.31 -14.54 3.07
N THR A 193 9.71 -15.69 2.78
CA THR A 193 8.84 -15.91 1.62
C THR A 193 7.46 -15.27 1.78
N ALA A 194 7.15 -14.73 2.96
CA ALA A 194 5.96 -13.95 3.22
C ALA A 194 6.05 -12.61 2.48
N GLY A 195 5.53 -12.55 1.25
CA GLY A 195 5.47 -11.33 0.45
C GLY A 195 4.76 -10.17 1.17
N PHE A 196 5.08 -8.94 0.77
CA PHE A 196 4.44 -7.76 1.37
C PHE A 196 3.04 -7.58 0.81
N ARG A 197 2.05 -8.03 1.57
CA ARG A 197 0.64 -7.79 1.26
C ARG A 197 0.15 -6.53 1.97
N ALA A 198 -0.62 -5.72 1.27
CA ALA A 198 -1.31 -4.55 1.80
C ALA A 198 -2.73 -4.53 1.24
N HIS A 199 -3.67 -3.99 2.01
CA HIS A 199 -5.03 -3.75 1.55
C HIS A 199 -5.15 -2.36 0.91
N ASP A 200 -6.26 -2.12 0.22
CA ASP A 200 -6.59 -0.83 -0.39
C ASP A 200 -6.66 0.28 0.67
N GLY A 201 -6.04 1.43 0.41
CA GLY A 201 -5.94 2.53 1.38
C GLY A 201 -4.95 2.32 2.55
N CYS A 202 -4.07 1.29 2.53
CA CYS A 202 -3.08 1.14 3.60
C CYS A 202 -1.96 2.20 3.54
N ASN A 203 -1.61 2.75 4.70
CA ASN A 203 -0.57 3.76 4.91
C ASN A 203 0.77 3.18 5.44
N CYS A 204 1.15 1.98 4.98
CA CYS A 204 2.40 1.33 5.41
C CYS A 204 3.51 1.44 4.34
N GLY A 205 4.75 1.38 4.78
CA GLY A 205 5.94 1.35 3.93
C GLY A 205 6.91 0.24 4.32
N VAL A 206 8.04 0.21 3.62
CA VAL A 206 9.13 -0.77 3.78
C VAL A 206 10.37 0.01 4.21
N ILE A 207 11.04 -0.42 5.27
CA ILE A 207 12.29 0.17 5.76
C ILE A 207 13.41 -0.84 5.55
N PRO A 208 14.41 -0.56 4.69
CA PRO A 208 15.53 -1.46 4.51
C PRO A 208 16.41 -1.47 5.77
N VAL A 209 16.98 -2.63 6.08
CA VAL A 209 17.96 -2.77 7.16
C VAL A 209 19.24 -3.33 6.54
N PHE A 210 20.37 -2.67 6.80
CA PHE A 210 21.67 -3.01 6.24
C PHE A 210 22.59 -3.67 7.27
N ALA A 211 23.62 -4.38 6.79
CA ALA A 211 24.64 -4.97 7.64
C ALA A 211 25.32 -3.90 8.50
N GLY A 212 25.47 -4.18 9.80
CA GLY A 212 25.99 -3.21 10.76
C GLY A 212 24.93 -2.24 11.33
N GLN A 213 23.66 -2.37 10.95
CA GLN A 213 22.56 -1.72 11.64
C GLN A 213 21.89 -2.66 12.66
N ARG A 214 21.34 -2.06 13.72
CA ARG A 214 20.39 -2.70 14.64
C ARG A 214 19.02 -2.05 14.46
N PHE A 215 18.01 -2.88 14.14
CA PHE A 215 16.63 -2.42 14.02
C PHE A 215 15.95 -2.35 15.39
N GLU A 216 15.21 -1.26 15.64
CA GLU A 216 14.38 -1.08 16.83
C GLU A 216 12.97 -0.63 16.44
N LEU A 217 11.96 -1.24 17.08
CA LEU A 217 10.58 -0.81 16.91
C LEU A 217 10.41 0.60 17.47
N SER A 218 9.65 1.43 16.77
CA SER A 218 9.16 2.72 17.26
C SER A 218 8.26 2.53 18.48
N GLU A 219 8.06 3.58 19.28
CA GLU A 219 7.24 3.51 20.50
C GLU A 219 5.83 2.96 20.24
N HIS A 220 5.18 3.42 19.17
CA HIS A 220 3.83 2.95 18.82
C HIS A 220 3.84 1.51 18.32
N ALA A 221 4.89 1.07 17.63
CA ALA A 221 5.01 -0.32 17.19
C ALA A 221 5.37 -1.27 18.36
N GLN A 222 6.08 -0.80 19.38
CA GLN A 222 6.30 -1.52 20.64
C GLN A 222 4.98 -1.72 21.39
N GLU A 223 4.14 -0.69 21.46
CA GLU A 223 2.82 -0.80 22.08
C GLU A 223 1.91 -1.79 21.31
N TRP A 224 1.94 -1.74 19.98
CA TRP A 224 1.25 -2.74 19.17
C TRP A 224 1.81 -4.15 19.36
N ASP A 225 3.13 -4.31 19.52
CA ASP A 225 3.73 -5.61 19.81
C ASP A 225 3.28 -6.14 21.17
N ARG A 226 3.21 -5.29 22.20
CA ARG A 226 2.64 -5.64 23.52
C ARG A 226 1.20 -6.15 23.37
N LEU A 227 0.33 -5.38 22.73
CA LEU A 227 -1.07 -5.76 22.49
C LEU A 227 -1.18 -7.06 21.66
N TYR A 228 -0.32 -7.23 20.65
CA TYR A 228 -0.31 -8.45 19.85
C TYR A 228 0.07 -9.67 20.70
N ARG A 229 1.15 -9.59 21.48
CA ARG A 229 1.63 -10.70 22.33
C ARG A 229 0.62 -11.09 23.39
N GLU A 230 -0.03 -10.11 24.01
CA GLU A 230 -0.97 -10.32 25.10
C GLU A 230 -2.31 -10.89 24.61
N TYR A 231 -2.89 -10.31 23.54
CA TYR A 231 -4.27 -10.59 23.18
C TYR A 231 -4.45 -11.47 21.93
N ALA A 232 -3.43 -11.56 21.05
CA ALA A 232 -3.57 -12.18 19.73
C ALA A 232 -2.64 -13.36 19.48
N ALA A 233 -1.36 -13.26 19.87
CA ALA A 233 -0.35 -14.28 19.60
C ALA A 233 -0.72 -15.70 20.11
N PRO A 234 -1.37 -15.88 21.28
CA PRO A 234 -1.77 -17.21 21.77
C PRO A 234 -2.87 -17.91 20.95
N TYR A 235 -3.49 -17.23 19.98
CA TYR A 235 -4.70 -17.71 19.28
C TYR A 235 -4.47 -17.85 17.76
N PRO A 236 -3.76 -18.90 17.31
CA PRO A 236 -3.47 -19.10 15.89
C PRO A 236 -4.77 -19.17 15.06
N GLY A 237 -4.78 -18.48 13.92
CA GLY A 237 -5.96 -18.40 13.04
C GLY A 237 -6.96 -17.29 13.41
N ASP A 238 -6.92 -16.77 14.64
CA ASP A 238 -7.80 -15.70 15.13
C ASP A 238 -7.05 -14.39 15.47
N GLN A 239 -5.73 -14.37 15.23
CA GLN A 239 -4.84 -13.27 15.62
C GLN A 239 -5.33 -11.91 15.14
N LEU A 240 -5.71 -11.77 13.87
CA LEU A 240 -6.11 -10.48 13.31
C LEU A 240 -7.40 -9.93 13.94
N ARG A 241 -8.39 -10.79 14.19
CA ARG A 241 -9.66 -10.39 14.79
C ARG A 241 -9.44 -9.93 16.23
N ARG A 242 -8.66 -10.69 16.99
CA ARG A 242 -8.32 -10.37 18.38
C ARG A 242 -7.45 -9.13 18.49
N PHE A 243 -6.45 -8.99 17.64
CA PHE A 243 -5.60 -7.81 17.61
C PHE A 243 -6.39 -6.54 17.24
N ARG A 244 -7.31 -6.64 16.27
CA ARG A 244 -8.22 -5.53 15.95
C ARG A 244 -9.07 -5.11 17.15
N ARG A 245 -9.56 -6.07 17.93
CA ARG A 245 -10.32 -5.81 19.15
C ARG A 245 -9.44 -5.17 20.23
N ALA A 246 -8.25 -5.71 20.48
CA ALA A 246 -7.32 -5.18 21.47
C ALA A 246 -6.90 -3.74 21.16
N ILE A 247 -6.63 -3.41 19.90
CA ILE A 247 -6.37 -2.02 19.48
C ILE A 247 -7.56 -1.10 19.82
N ALA A 248 -8.79 -1.55 19.58
CA ALA A 248 -9.97 -0.72 19.83
C ALA A 248 -10.26 -0.52 21.32
N GLU A 249 -9.87 -1.48 22.17
CA GLU A 249 -10.11 -1.46 23.61
C GLU A 249 -8.97 -0.80 24.40
N HIS A 250 -7.73 -0.81 23.87
CA HIS A 250 -6.52 -0.47 24.64
C HIS A 250 -5.51 0.46 23.94
N GLY A 251 -5.72 0.83 22.67
CA GLY A 251 -4.71 1.56 21.88
C GLY A 251 -5.20 2.86 21.24
#